data_AF-X0TVW7-F1
#
_entry.id   AF-X0TVW7-F1
#
_cell.length_a   1.000
_cell.length_b   1.000
_cell.length_c   1.000
_cell.angle_alpha   90.00
_cell.angle_beta   90.00
_cell.angle_gamma   90.00
#
_symmetry.space_group_name_H-M   'P 1'
#
loop_
_entity.id
_entity.type
_entity.pdbx_description
1 polymer ?
#
loop_
_entity_poly.entity_id
_entity_poly.type
_entity_poly.pdbx_seq_one_letter_code
_entity_poly.pdbx_strand_id
1 'polypeptide(L)'
;MNNKGHRTLVTLALDAMPKRQSEFWEALRPEILRAYPWPDTYAIQLLRNQRGPWRRYFPAKQLKYNFEQSGRTVRSFLPESSFYVKNVIQNLRQGDLLEAARFAGVYSHYIADFAEPAHYYELDIGRLLPPPADRLNCEYHRMIEDIDCTVESMCYRPRLLGFSEGEMIFRLESRFNSLYALSVATVIPM
;
A
#
# COMPACT_ATOMS: atom_id res chain seq x y z
N MET A 1 0.32 -13.64 2.30
CA MET A 1 -1.01 -13.43 2.92
C MET A 1 -1.79 -12.20 2.38
N ASN A 2 -1.46 -11.75 1.17
CA ASN A 2 -1.75 -10.38 0.73
C ASN A 2 -3.21 -9.89 0.77
N ASN A 3 -4.20 -10.73 0.42
CA ASN A 3 -5.56 -10.21 0.23
C ASN A 3 -6.34 -10.00 1.54
N LYS A 4 -6.11 -10.82 2.59
CA LYS A 4 -6.95 -10.76 3.80
C LYS A 4 -6.58 -9.59 4.70
N GLY A 5 -5.28 -9.39 4.96
CA GLY A 5 -4.78 -8.26 5.75
C GLY A 5 -5.10 -6.91 5.10
N HIS A 6 -4.77 -6.75 3.81
CA HIS A 6 -5.07 -5.55 3.05
C HIS A 6 -6.58 -5.24 3.02
N ARG A 7 -7.42 -6.25 2.78
CA ARG A 7 -8.88 -6.07 2.80
C ARG A 7 -9.38 -5.60 4.16
N THR A 8 -8.87 -6.17 5.25
CA THR A 8 -9.23 -5.74 6.60
C THR A 8 -8.86 -4.29 6.83
N LEU A 9 -7.63 -3.87 6.49
CA LEU A 9 -7.18 -2.49 6.65
C LEU A 9 -8.02 -1.50 5.83
N VAL A 10 -8.32 -1.84 4.58
CA VAL A 10 -9.18 -1.01 3.71
C VAL A 10 -10.60 -0.89 4.27
N THR A 11 -11.16 -2.01 4.74
CA THR A 11 -12.51 -2.03 5.32
C THR A 11 -12.57 -1.17 6.58
N LEU A 12 -11.63 -1.37 7.52
CA LEU A 12 -11.54 -0.58 8.75
C LEU A 12 -11.35 0.91 8.47
N ALA A 13 -10.57 1.28 7.45
CA ALA A 13 -10.36 2.68 7.08
C ALA A 13 -11.64 3.34 6.54
N LEU A 14 -12.46 2.61 5.77
CA LEU A 14 -13.75 3.08 5.28
C LEU A 14 -14.77 3.20 6.42
N ASP A 15 -14.76 2.25 7.35
CA ASP A 15 -15.69 2.21 8.49
C ASP A 15 -15.39 3.30 9.52
N ALA A 16 -14.13 3.73 9.64
CA ALA A 16 -13.70 4.81 10.52
C ALA A 16 -14.12 6.21 10.06
N MET A 17 -14.68 6.36 8.84
CA MET A 17 -15.03 7.67 8.30
C MET A 17 -16.23 8.30 9.03
N PRO A 18 -16.27 9.64 9.19
CA PRO A 18 -17.47 10.31 9.70
C PRO A 18 -18.66 10.07 8.76
N LYS A 19 -19.87 10.03 9.33
CA LYS A 19 -21.11 9.60 8.66
C LYS A 19 -21.27 10.08 7.21
N ARG A 20 -21.10 11.39 6.96
CA ARG A 20 -21.27 11.97 5.62
C ARG A 20 -20.25 11.44 4.61
N GLN A 21 -18.99 11.27 5.01
CA GLN A 21 -17.94 10.72 4.16
C GLN A 21 -18.15 9.21 3.97
N SER A 22 -18.53 8.51 5.04
CA SER A 22 -18.85 7.08 4.99
C SER A 22 -19.96 6.81 3.96
N GLU A 23 -21.08 7.54 3.99
CA GLU A 23 -22.17 7.38 3.02
C GLU A 23 -21.72 7.56 1.56
N PHE A 24 -20.85 8.55 1.30
CA PHE A 24 -20.30 8.78 -0.04
C PHE A 24 -19.41 7.61 -0.50
N TRP A 25 -18.49 7.15 0.35
CA TRP A 25 -17.55 6.09 -0.01
C TRP A 25 -18.17 4.70 0.05
N GLU A 26 -19.24 4.50 0.82
CA GLU A 26 -19.94 3.21 0.93
C GLU A 26 -20.50 2.78 -0.43
N ALA A 27 -21.09 3.72 -1.18
CA ALA A 27 -21.58 3.47 -2.53
C ALA A 27 -20.45 3.04 -3.51
N LEU A 28 -19.20 3.42 -3.22
CA LEU A 28 -18.02 3.12 -4.02
C LEU A 28 -17.19 1.96 -3.46
N ARG A 29 -17.54 1.45 -2.27
CA ARG A 29 -16.81 0.37 -1.58
C ARG A 29 -16.60 -0.86 -2.46
N PRO A 30 -17.60 -1.37 -3.23
CA PRO A 30 -17.37 -2.53 -4.09
C PRO A 30 -16.26 -2.30 -5.12
N GLU A 31 -16.13 -1.07 -5.63
CA GLU A 31 -15.14 -0.72 -6.62
C GLU A 31 -13.74 -0.59 -6.01
N ILE A 32 -13.64 0.03 -4.84
CA ILE A 32 -12.40 0.08 -4.04
C ILE A 32 -11.93 -1.34 -3.73
N LEU A 33 -12.84 -2.19 -3.23
CA LEU A 33 -12.57 -3.58 -2.89
C LEU A 33 -12.30 -4.47 -4.12
N ARG A 34 -12.69 -4.04 -5.32
CA ARG A 34 -12.31 -4.72 -6.56
C ARG A 34 -10.90 -4.34 -7.01
N ALA A 35 -10.47 -3.11 -6.76
CA ALA A 35 -9.23 -2.55 -7.27
C ALA A 35 -8.04 -2.68 -6.31
N TYR A 36 -8.27 -2.78 -4.99
CA TYR A 36 -7.18 -2.96 -4.03
C TYR A 36 -6.27 -4.18 -4.29
N PRO A 37 -6.69 -5.33 -4.84
CA PRO A 37 -5.77 -6.45 -5.05
C PRO A 37 -5.01 -6.33 -6.38
N TRP A 38 -5.21 -5.26 -7.16
CA TRP A 38 -4.59 -5.12 -8.47
C TRP A 38 -3.07 -5.06 -8.46
N PRO A 39 -2.39 -4.41 -7.49
CA PRO A 39 -0.93 -4.45 -7.44
C PRO A 39 -0.37 -5.88 -7.44
N ASP A 40 -0.92 -6.78 -6.62
CA ASP A 40 -0.55 -8.20 -6.63
C ASP A 40 -0.96 -8.90 -7.92
N THR A 41 -2.20 -8.67 -8.34
CA THR A 41 -2.79 -9.33 -9.51
C THR A 41 -1.97 -9.06 -10.77
N TYR A 42 -1.36 -7.88 -10.85
CA TYR A 42 -0.58 -7.42 -12.00
C TYR A 42 0.92 -7.29 -11.72
N ALA A 43 1.42 -7.75 -10.56
CA ALA A 43 2.82 -7.57 -10.16
C ALA A 43 3.81 -8.13 -11.19
N ILE A 44 3.57 -9.36 -11.67
CA ILE A 44 4.42 -10.02 -12.67
C ILE A 44 4.41 -9.27 -14.00
N GLN A 45 3.25 -8.79 -14.42
CA GLN A 45 3.06 -8.05 -15.65
C GLN A 45 3.76 -6.68 -15.56
N LEU A 46 3.68 -6.00 -14.42
CA LEU A 46 4.37 -4.75 -14.13
C LEU A 46 5.90 -4.93 -14.15
N LEU A 47 6.41 -5.98 -13.50
CA LEU A 47 7.85 -6.33 -13.51
C LEU A 47 8.36 -6.62 -14.93
N ARG A 48 7.54 -7.27 -15.75
CA ARG A 48 7.83 -7.55 -17.17
C ARG A 48 7.53 -6.38 -18.11
N ASN A 49 7.15 -5.21 -17.57
CA ASN A 49 6.79 -4.02 -18.33
C ASN A 49 5.70 -4.28 -19.41
N GLN A 50 4.78 -5.19 -19.13
CA GLN A 50 3.67 -5.49 -20.02
C GLN A 50 2.62 -4.38 -19.99
N ARG A 51 1.91 -4.22 -21.10
CA ARG A 51 0.82 -3.24 -21.24
C ARG A 51 -0.53 -3.93 -21.15
N GLY A 52 -1.52 -3.22 -20.62
CA GLY A 52 -2.90 -3.67 -20.50
C GLY A 52 -3.82 -2.55 -20.01
N PRO A 53 -5.14 -2.76 -19.98
CA PRO A 53 -6.09 -1.75 -19.52
C PRO A 53 -5.85 -1.34 -18.06
N TRP A 54 -5.29 -2.24 -17.24
CA TRP A 54 -4.90 -2.00 -15.85
C TRP A 54 -3.66 -1.10 -15.71
N ARG A 55 -2.84 -0.94 -16.77
CA ARG A 55 -1.56 -0.21 -16.68
C ARG A 55 -1.71 1.25 -16.25
N ARG A 56 -2.86 1.86 -16.55
CA ARG A 56 -3.18 3.26 -16.21
C ARG A 56 -3.28 3.52 -14.71
N TYR A 57 -3.46 2.49 -13.89
CA TYR A 57 -3.54 2.63 -12.43
C TYR A 57 -2.19 2.57 -11.73
N PHE A 58 -1.10 2.48 -12.50
CA PHE A 58 0.26 2.36 -11.97
C PHE A 58 1.15 3.47 -12.53
N PRO A 59 2.09 4.02 -11.75
CA PRO A 59 3.08 4.97 -12.25
C PRO A 59 3.85 4.43 -13.46
N ALA A 60 4.32 5.31 -14.34
CA ALA A 60 5.07 4.90 -15.55
C ALA A 60 6.43 4.25 -15.23
N LYS A 61 6.91 4.40 -13.99
CA LYS A 61 8.19 3.87 -13.52
C LYS A 61 8.24 2.35 -13.61
N GLN A 62 9.37 1.82 -14.09
CA GLN A 62 9.62 0.38 -14.08
C GLN A 62 9.87 -0.09 -12.64
N LEU A 63 9.11 -1.11 -12.22
CA LEU A 63 9.34 -1.78 -10.95
C LEU A 63 10.65 -2.57 -11.01
N LYS A 64 11.38 -2.57 -9.89
CA LYS A 64 12.58 -3.40 -9.71
C LYS A 64 12.27 -4.46 -8.67
N TYR A 65 12.90 -5.62 -8.82
CA TYR A 65 12.83 -6.66 -7.80
C TYR A 65 13.38 -6.17 -6.46
N ASN A 66 12.79 -6.60 -5.35
CA ASN A 66 13.15 -6.17 -4.00
C ASN A 66 14.67 -6.31 -3.73
N PHE A 67 15.29 -7.40 -4.20
CA PHE A 67 16.72 -7.64 -4.03
C PHE A 67 17.63 -6.61 -4.72
N GLU A 68 17.15 -5.95 -5.78
CA GLU A 68 17.87 -4.88 -6.47
C GLU A 68 17.72 -3.52 -5.76
N GLN A 69 16.94 -3.47 -4.67
CA GLN A 69 16.62 -2.24 -3.95
C GLN A 69 17.44 -2.05 -2.67
N SER A 70 18.40 -2.96 -2.36
CA SER A 70 19.24 -2.87 -1.16
C SER A 70 20.02 -1.54 -1.09
N GLY A 71 20.02 -0.88 0.07
CA GLY A 71 20.74 0.38 0.30
C GLY A 71 20.00 1.65 -0.16
N ARG A 72 18.74 1.54 -0.57
CA ARG A 72 17.91 2.72 -0.88
C ARG A 72 17.32 3.36 0.38
N THR A 73 17.06 4.66 0.31
CA THR A 73 16.42 5.42 1.39
C THR A 73 14.94 5.06 1.50
N VAL A 74 14.32 5.27 2.67
CA VAL A 74 12.86 5.09 2.90
C VAL A 74 12.00 5.66 1.77
N ARG A 75 12.42 6.81 1.23
CA ARG A 75 11.76 7.51 0.13
C ARG A 75 11.62 6.67 -1.13
N SER A 76 12.50 5.70 -1.38
CA SER A 76 12.39 4.82 -2.55
C SER A 76 11.30 3.77 -2.43
N PHE A 77 10.89 3.46 -1.20
CA PHE A 77 9.83 2.50 -0.89
C PHE A 77 8.47 3.19 -0.75
N LEU A 78 8.45 4.52 -0.67
CA LEU A 78 7.19 5.27 -0.65
C LEU A 78 6.42 5.00 -1.94
N PRO A 79 5.10 4.73 -1.84
CA PRO A 79 4.26 4.77 -3.02
C PRO A 79 4.32 6.16 -3.65
N GLU A 80 4.13 6.22 -4.97
CA GLU A 80 4.06 7.47 -5.72
C GLU A 80 2.76 8.23 -5.38
N SER A 81 2.71 8.76 -4.16
CA SER A 81 1.54 9.38 -3.54
C SER A 81 0.98 10.50 -4.41
N SER A 82 1.88 11.25 -5.07
CA SER A 82 1.49 12.31 -6.00
C SER A 82 0.70 11.78 -7.20
N PHE A 83 1.03 10.61 -7.75
CA PHE A 83 0.31 10.01 -8.86
C PHE A 83 -1.11 9.64 -8.43
N TYR A 84 -1.25 8.94 -7.30
CA TYR A 84 -2.55 8.47 -6.83
C TYR A 84 -3.46 9.60 -6.37
N VAL A 85 -2.95 10.52 -5.53
CA VAL A 85 -3.74 11.66 -5.01
C VAL A 85 -4.26 12.53 -6.15
N LYS A 86 -3.41 12.84 -7.15
CA LYS A 86 -3.83 13.63 -8.32
C LYS A 86 -4.92 12.93 -9.12
N ASN A 87 -4.75 11.65 -9.43
CA ASN A 87 -5.75 10.91 -10.21
C ASN A 87 -7.08 10.77 -9.46
N VAL A 88 -7.06 10.51 -8.14
CA VAL A 88 -8.30 10.46 -7.33
C VAL A 88 -9.02 11.81 -7.38
N ILE A 89 -8.32 12.91 -7.10
CA ILE A 89 -8.91 14.25 -7.08
C ILE A 89 -9.42 14.67 -8.46
N GLN A 90 -8.66 14.39 -9.52
CA GLN A 90 -9.05 14.74 -10.88
C GLN A 90 -10.33 14.01 -11.29
N ASN A 91 -10.43 12.70 -11.05
CA ASN A 91 -11.62 11.93 -11.38
C ASN A 91 -12.83 12.35 -10.54
N LEU A 92 -12.63 12.65 -9.24
CA LEU A 92 -13.69 13.22 -8.40
C LEU A 92 -14.20 14.56 -8.94
N ARG A 93 -13.31 15.46 -9.37
CA ARG A 93 -13.67 16.76 -9.98
C ARG A 93 -14.43 16.60 -11.30
N GLN A 94 -14.12 15.55 -12.06
CA GLN A 94 -14.78 15.24 -13.34
C GLN A 94 -16.08 14.45 -13.18
N GLY A 95 -16.41 14.00 -11.96
CA GLY A 95 -17.57 13.17 -11.70
C GLY A 95 -17.39 11.69 -12.03
N ASP A 96 -16.19 11.26 -12.41
CA ASP A 96 -15.88 9.83 -12.64
C ASP A 96 -15.57 9.14 -11.30
N LEU A 97 -16.63 8.89 -10.54
CA LEU A 97 -16.53 8.35 -9.19
C LEU A 97 -15.96 6.93 -9.16
N LEU A 98 -16.26 6.13 -10.19
CA LEU A 98 -15.75 4.75 -10.28
C LEU A 98 -14.26 4.73 -10.54
N GLU A 99 -13.76 5.60 -11.41
CA GLU A 99 -12.32 5.68 -11.66
C GLU A 99 -11.57 6.22 -10.45
N ALA A 100 -12.12 7.23 -9.76
CA ALA A 100 -11.58 7.70 -8.48
C ALA A 100 -11.49 6.57 -7.44
N ALA A 101 -12.55 5.75 -7.34
CA ALA A 101 -12.60 4.60 -6.43
C ALA A 101 -11.54 3.54 -6.77
N ARG A 102 -11.29 3.27 -8.05
CA ARG A 102 -10.24 2.33 -8.49
C ARG A 102 -8.85 2.82 -8.10
N PHE A 103 -8.54 4.09 -8.38
CA PHE A 103 -7.27 4.67 -7.95
C PHE A 103 -7.11 4.67 -6.43
N ALA A 104 -8.18 4.96 -5.69
CA ALA A 104 -8.17 4.88 -4.23
C ALA A 104 -7.92 3.44 -3.74
N GLY A 105 -8.55 2.45 -4.36
CA GLY A 105 -8.32 1.03 -4.07
C GLY A 105 -6.88 0.62 -4.31
N VAL A 106 -6.34 0.87 -5.50
CA VAL A 106 -4.93 0.55 -5.82
C VAL A 106 -3.97 1.27 -4.86
N TYR A 107 -4.24 2.54 -4.54
CA TYR A 107 -3.38 3.27 -3.62
C TYR A 107 -3.43 2.70 -2.20
N SER A 108 -4.62 2.31 -1.73
CA SER A 108 -4.81 1.75 -0.38
C SER A 108 -4.00 0.47 -0.14
N HIS A 109 -3.80 -0.33 -1.20
CA HIS A 109 -2.90 -1.48 -1.17
C HIS A 109 -1.47 -1.07 -0.86
N TYR A 110 -0.91 -0.13 -1.63
CA TYR A 110 0.46 0.31 -1.39
C TYR A 110 0.66 1.01 -0.03
N ILE A 111 -0.39 1.63 0.52
CA ILE A 111 -0.36 2.14 1.89
C ILE A 111 -0.23 0.98 2.89
N ALA A 112 -0.93 -0.12 2.64
CA ALA A 112 -0.88 -1.32 3.46
C ALA A 112 0.48 -2.03 3.34
N ASP A 113 1.01 -2.25 2.12
CA ASP A 113 2.36 -2.77 1.89
C ASP A 113 3.40 -1.97 2.68
N PHE A 114 3.28 -0.64 2.67
CA PHE A 114 4.19 0.24 3.38
C PHE A 114 4.09 0.05 4.91
N ALA A 115 2.96 -0.40 5.45
CA ALA A 115 2.88 -0.71 6.87
C ALA A 115 3.55 -2.05 7.22
N GLU A 116 3.73 -2.93 6.24
CA GLU A 116 4.21 -4.30 6.43
C GLU A 116 5.73 -4.42 6.37
N PRO A 117 6.37 -4.96 7.44
CA PRO A 117 7.82 -4.99 7.49
C PRO A 117 8.53 -5.86 6.44
N ALA A 118 7.81 -6.82 5.85
CA ALA A 118 8.30 -7.67 4.76
C ALA A 118 8.85 -6.86 3.58
N HIS A 119 8.26 -5.69 3.31
CA HIS A 119 8.65 -4.81 2.19
C HIS A 119 9.93 -4.00 2.46
N TYR A 120 10.51 -4.07 3.66
CA TYR A 120 11.76 -3.37 4.01
C TYR A 120 12.90 -4.33 4.31
N TYR A 121 12.63 -5.44 4.99
CA TYR A 121 13.65 -6.22 5.68
C TYR A 121 13.96 -7.57 5.06
N GLU A 122 13.28 -7.98 4.01
CA GLU A 122 13.47 -9.30 3.37
C GLU A 122 14.96 -9.64 3.15
N LEU A 123 15.73 -8.70 2.59
CA LEU A 123 17.15 -8.88 2.33
C LEU A 123 18.03 -8.85 3.58
N ASP A 124 17.74 -7.94 4.50
CA ASP A 124 18.55 -7.78 5.71
C ASP A 124 18.33 -8.94 6.67
N ILE A 125 17.10 -9.46 6.76
CA ILE A 125 16.77 -10.71 7.45
C ILE A 125 17.49 -11.88 6.78
N GLY A 126 17.41 -12.01 5.45
CA GLY A 126 18.11 -13.08 4.72
C GLY A 126 19.64 -13.03 4.86
N ARG A 127 20.23 -11.86 5.14
CA ARG A 127 21.66 -11.72 5.45
C ARG A 127 22.01 -12.15 6.88
N LEU A 128 21.15 -11.85 7.85
CA LEU A 128 21.37 -12.18 9.27
C LEU A 128 21.04 -13.64 9.58
N LEU A 129 19.99 -14.15 8.96
CA LEU A 129 19.47 -15.51 9.11
C LEU A 129 19.41 -16.11 7.70
N PRO A 130 20.53 -16.58 7.13
CA PRO A 130 20.52 -17.17 5.80
C PRO A 130 19.62 -18.41 5.76
N PRO A 131 18.97 -18.68 4.62
CA PRO A 131 18.11 -19.84 4.48
C PRO A 131 18.89 -21.13 4.75
N PRO A 132 18.27 -22.14 5.38
CA PRO A 132 18.84 -23.48 5.47
C PRO A 132 19.26 -23.99 4.09
N ALA A 133 20.36 -24.75 4.01
CA ALA A 133 20.91 -25.23 2.74
C ALA A 133 19.92 -26.10 1.94
N ASP A 134 18.95 -26.74 2.61
CA ASP A 134 17.87 -27.54 2.02
C ASP A 134 16.63 -26.70 1.66
N ARG A 135 16.63 -25.39 1.95
CA ARG A 135 15.53 -24.44 1.73
C ARG A 135 16.05 -23.11 1.20
N LEU A 136 16.89 -23.15 0.17
CA LEU A 136 17.49 -21.96 -0.45
C LEU A 136 16.47 -20.96 -1.01
N ASN A 137 15.21 -21.39 -1.20
CA ASN A 137 14.07 -20.57 -1.59
C ASN A 137 13.23 -20.11 -0.39
N CYS A 138 13.78 -20.03 0.82
CA CYS A 138 13.05 -19.55 1.99
C CYS A 138 12.54 -18.13 1.72
N GLU A 139 11.24 -18.01 1.42
CA GLU A 139 10.58 -16.74 1.15
C GLU A 139 10.29 -16.05 2.49
N TYR A 140 11.31 -15.46 3.11
CA TYR A 140 11.14 -14.65 4.33
C TYR A 140 10.01 -13.63 4.18
N HIS A 141 9.89 -13.04 2.99
CA HIS A 141 8.78 -12.16 2.61
C HIS A 141 7.43 -12.78 2.93
N ARG A 142 7.16 -13.97 2.37
CA ARG A 142 5.91 -14.68 2.56
C ARG A 142 5.73 -15.14 4.00
N MET A 143 6.79 -15.56 4.68
CA MET A 143 6.70 -15.98 6.08
C MET A 143 6.31 -14.82 7.01
N ILE A 144 6.80 -13.61 6.73
CA ILE A 144 6.42 -12.40 7.47
C ILE A 144 5.00 -12.00 7.11
N GLU A 145 4.65 -12.01 5.83
CA GLU A 145 3.28 -11.74 5.39
C GLU A 145 2.29 -12.72 5.99
N ASP A 146 2.62 -14.01 6.14
CA ASP A 146 1.70 -15.06 6.64
C ASP A 146 1.39 -14.95 8.15
N ILE A 147 1.92 -13.93 8.84
CA ILE A 147 1.54 -13.59 10.22
C ILE A 147 0.22 -12.83 10.21
N ASP A 148 -0.85 -13.47 10.70
CA ASP A 148 -2.20 -12.88 10.72
C ASP A 148 -2.25 -11.49 11.38
N CYS A 149 -2.93 -10.55 10.70
CA CYS A 149 -3.25 -9.25 11.27
C CYS A 149 -4.26 -9.43 12.42
N THR A 150 -3.87 -9.05 13.64
CA THR A 150 -4.72 -9.12 14.83
C THR A 150 -5.57 -7.86 15.05
N VAL A 151 -5.53 -6.90 14.12
CA VAL A 151 -6.29 -5.65 14.22
C VAL A 151 -7.72 -5.90 13.75
N GLU A 152 -8.65 -5.94 14.70
CA GLU A 152 -10.07 -6.19 14.44
C GLU A 152 -10.92 -4.92 14.44
N SER A 153 -10.41 -3.82 14.99
CA SER A 153 -11.11 -2.54 15.05
C SER A 153 -10.15 -1.36 15.06
N MET A 154 -10.63 -0.20 14.61
CA MET A 154 -9.87 1.04 14.61
C MET A 154 -10.66 2.15 15.29
N CYS A 155 -10.20 2.59 16.47
CA CYS A 155 -10.73 3.78 17.14
C CYS A 155 -9.98 5.03 16.66
N TYR A 156 -10.10 5.33 15.36
CA TYR A 156 -9.47 6.50 14.75
C TYR A 156 -10.52 7.40 14.13
N ARG A 157 -10.37 8.71 14.33
CA ARG A 157 -11.19 9.71 13.64
C ARG A 157 -10.33 10.35 12.54
N PRO A 158 -10.65 10.11 11.25
CA PRO A 158 -9.93 10.73 10.14
C PRO A 158 -9.91 12.25 10.28
N ARG A 159 -8.72 12.82 10.03
CA ARG A 159 -8.49 14.26 10.02
C ARG A 159 -8.33 14.71 8.58
N LEU A 160 -8.70 15.96 8.31
CA LEU A 160 -8.49 16.54 6.99
C LEU A 160 -6.99 16.52 6.67
N LEU A 161 -6.65 15.88 5.55
CA LEU A 161 -5.27 15.71 5.14
C LEU A 161 -4.68 17.03 4.64
N GLY A 162 -5.44 17.83 3.88
CA GLY A 162 -5.03 19.16 3.42
C GLY A 162 -6.10 19.83 2.56
N PHE A 163 -5.90 21.09 2.21
CA PHE A 163 -6.79 21.88 1.34
C PHE A 163 -6.29 21.98 -0.11
N SER A 164 -5.05 21.57 -0.37
CA SER A 164 -4.47 21.50 -1.70
C SER A 164 -3.81 20.14 -1.95
N GLU A 165 -3.64 19.77 -3.22
CA GLU A 165 -2.94 18.54 -3.62
C GLU A 165 -1.52 18.50 -3.03
N GLY A 166 -0.80 19.62 -3.06
CA GLY A 166 0.56 19.73 -2.50
C GLY A 166 0.60 19.51 -0.99
N GLU A 167 -0.34 20.11 -0.25
CA GLU A 167 -0.43 19.92 1.21
C GLU A 167 -0.78 18.47 1.56
N MET A 168 -1.69 17.84 0.80
CA MET A 168 -2.06 16.45 1.00
C MET A 168 -0.87 15.51 0.82
N ILE A 169 -0.12 15.67 -0.27
CA ILE A 169 1.08 14.86 -0.56
C ILE A 169 2.12 15.06 0.53
N PHE A 170 2.43 16.31 0.88
CA PHE A 170 3.43 16.63 1.90
C PHE A 170 3.11 15.96 3.25
N ARG A 171 1.84 16.05 3.69
CA ARG A 171 1.44 15.46 4.98
C ARG A 171 1.38 13.94 4.93
N LEU A 172 1.00 13.33 3.80
CA LEU A 172 1.08 11.87 3.63
C LEU A 172 2.52 11.38 3.72
N GLU A 173 3.45 11.99 2.98
CA GLU A 173 4.87 11.61 2.99
C GLU A 173 5.49 11.79 4.39
N SER A 174 5.13 12.85 5.11
CA SER A 174 5.54 13.04 6.50
C SER A 174 5.03 11.92 7.43
N ARG A 175 3.79 11.45 7.22
CA ARG A 175 3.24 10.32 7.99
C ARG A 175 3.90 9.00 7.65
N PHE A 176 4.20 8.74 6.39
CA PHE A 176 4.95 7.55 5.99
C PHE A 176 6.34 7.51 6.62
N ASN A 177 7.06 8.64 6.66
CA ASN A 177 8.35 8.70 7.35
C ASN A 177 8.23 8.34 8.85
N SER A 178 7.12 8.73 9.49
CA SER A 178 6.85 8.39 10.89
C SER A 178 6.48 6.92 11.06
N LEU A 179 5.66 6.38 10.14
CA LEU A 179 5.23 4.98 10.13
C LEU A 179 6.41 4.05 9.90
N TYR A 180 7.32 4.38 8.98
CA TYR A 180 8.53 3.61 8.73
C TYR A 180 9.30 3.34 10.02
N ALA A 181 9.60 4.39 10.80
CA ALA A 181 10.33 4.23 12.06
C ALA A 181 9.63 3.27 13.05
N LEU A 182 8.29 3.26 13.06
CA LEU A 182 7.50 2.37 13.91
C LEU A 182 7.46 0.93 13.37
N SER A 183 7.21 0.74 12.07
CA SER A 183 7.21 -0.57 11.41
C SER A 183 8.57 -1.26 11.47
N VAL A 184 9.66 -0.50 11.50
CA VAL A 184 11.01 -1.00 11.72
C VAL A 184 11.19 -1.51 13.16
N ALA A 185 10.73 -0.73 14.14
CA ALA A 185 10.90 -1.05 15.55
C ALA A 185 10.15 -2.33 15.98
N THR A 186 9.12 -2.76 15.23
CA THR A 186 8.32 -3.95 15.56
C THR A 186 8.94 -5.27 15.10
N VAL A 187 9.96 -5.25 14.23
CA VAL A 187 10.62 -6.47 13.70
C VAL A 187 11.73 -6.97 14.62
N ILE A 188 12.31 -6.10 15.44
CA ILE A 188 13.37 -6.48 16.38
C ILE A 188 12.69 -6.79 17.71
N PRO A 189 12.60 -8.07 18.14
CA PRO A 189 12.30 -8.34 19.53
C PRO A 189 13.44 -7.76 20.37
N MET A 190 13.14 -6.76 21.20
CA MET A 190 14.04 -6.36 22.30
C MET A 190 14.04 -7.44 23.37
#